data_AF-A0A833CLS1-F1
#
_entry.id   AF-A0A833CLS1-F1
#
_cell.length_a   1.000
_cell.length_b   1.000
_cell.length_c   1.000
_cell.angle_alpha   90.00
_cell.angle_beta   90.00
_cell.angle_gamma   90.00
#
_symmetry.space_group_name_H-M   'P 1'
#
loop_
_entity.id
_entity.type
_entity.pdbx_description
1 polymer ?
#
loop_
_entity_poly.entity_id
_entity_poly.type
_entity_poly.pdbx_seq_one_letter_code
_entity_poly.pdbx_strand_id
1 'polypeptide(L)'
;MPKKKGEYDPWNADPVTSVEEPEVDHDAETGEILDGTRAGDDITSSANTIAVAQLRAFIERIEHEEEEKETICDGIKEIYAEAKGSGFDPKTLRRIIKLRKMDDTTRHEAETMLQLYMDALGMDGGTIV
;
A
#
# COMPACT_ATOMS: atom_id res chain seq x y z
N MET A 1 -14.85 16.67 27.14
CA MET A 1 -15.10 15.60 26.15
C MET A 1 -13.93 14.63 26.23
N PRO A 2 -14.13 13.35 26.58
CA PRO A 2 -13.02 12.40 26.65
C PRO A 2 -12.48 12.12 25.24
N LYS A 3 -11.16 12.24 25.06
CA LYS A 3 -10.47 12.01 23.79
C LYS A 3 -10.53 10.51 23.45
N LYS A 4 -10.93 10.17 22.21
CA LYS A 4 -10.92 8.78 21.71
C LYS A 4 -9.49 8.24 21.76
N LYS A 5 -9.29 7.06 22.36
CA LYS A 5 -7.99 6.35 22.36
C LYS A 5 -7.56 6.12 20.91
N GLY A 6 -6.31 6.47 20.61
CA GLY A 6 -5.71 6.41 19.28
C GLY A 6 -5.78 5.02 18.68
N GLU A 7 -6.21 4.97 17.43
CA GLU A 7 -6.09 3.83 16.53
C GLU A 7 -4.60 3.53 16.33
N TYR A 8 -4.20 2.26 16.40
CA TYR A 8 -2.83 1.83 16.17
C TYR A 8 -2.43 2.09 14.70
N ASP A 9 -1.48 3.00 14.48
CA ASP A 9 -0.85 3.24 13.17
C ASP A 9 0.47 2.45 13.06
N PRO A 10 0.54 1.39 12.25
CA PRO A 10 1.72 0.54 12.14
C PRO A 10 2.96 1.24 11.56
N TRP A 11 2.79 2.40 10.92
CA TRP A 11 3.86 3.11 10.22
C TRP A 11 4.41 4.31 10.99
N ASN A 12 3.79 4.69 12.10
CA ASN A 12 4.24 5.79 12.96
C ASN A 12 3.92 5.50 14.43
N ALA A 13 4.50 4.42 14.96
CA ALA A 13 4.38 4.07 16.36
C ALA A 13 5.00 5.16 17.25
N ASP A 14 4.28 5.58 18.29
CA ASP A 14 4.82 6.48 19.31
C ASP A 14 6.10 5.86 19.91
N PRO A 15 7.17 6.64 20.11
CA PRO A 15 8.41 6.13 20.67
C PRO A 15 8.14 5.59 22.08
N VAL A 16 8.56 4.35 22.34
CA VAL A 16 8.41 3.70 23.65
C VAL A 16 9.18 4.50 24.70
N THR A 17 8.47 5.33 25.47
CA THR A 17 9.04 5.98 26.64
C THR A 17 9.21 4.90 27.71
N SER A 18 10.47 4.63 28.05
CA SER A 18 10.98 3.92 29.23
C SER A 18 9.93 3.22 30.09
N VAL A 19 9.72 1.94 29.83
CA VAL A 19 9.16 1.03 30.84
C VAL A 19 10.23 0.89 31.90
N GLU A 20 9.97 1.34 33.13
CA GLU A 20 10.80 1.01 34.30
C GLU A 20 10.91 -0.52 34.38
N GLU A 21 12.14 -1.03 34.29
CA GLU A 21 12.42 -2.45 34.47
C GLU A 21 11.98 -2.86 35.89
N PRO A 22 11.24 -3.96 36.06
CA PRO A 22 10.87 -4.41 37.39
C PRO A 22 12.14 -4.90 38.12
N GLU A 23 12.43 -4.30 39.28
CA GLU A 23 13.48 -4.78 40.17
C GLU A 23 13.15 -6.21 40.62
N VAL A 24 14.01 -7.17 40.23
CA VAL A 24 13.92 -8.56 40.66
C VAL A 24 14.83 -8.72 41.87
N ASP A 25 14.25 -8.80 43.06
CA ASP A 25 14.94 -9.17 44.29
C ASP A 25 15.43 -10.62 44.16
N HIS A 26 16.75 -10.79 43.99
CA HIS A 26 17.38 -12.10 44.04
C HIS A 26 17.76 -12.45 45.49
N ASP A 27 16.88 -13.21 46.16
CA ASP A 27 17.17 -13.82 47.45
C ASP A 27 18.21 -14.93 47.28
N ALA A 28 19.43 -14.66 47.74
CA ALA A 28 20.57 -15.56 47.65
C ALA A 28 20.53 -16.66 48.71
N GLU A 29 19.56 -17.59 48.68
CA GLU A 29 19.65 -18.78 49.54
C GLU A 29 18.79 -19.96 49.06
N THR A 30 19.22 -20.62 47.98
CA THR A 30 19.21 -22.10 47.80
C THR A 30 19.77 -22.40 46.41
N GLY A 31 21.03 -22.80 46.37
CA GLY A 31 21.73 -23.19 45.15
C GLY A 31 21.28 -24.55 44.63
N GLU A 32 20.00 -24.69 44.30
CA GLU A 32 19.51 -25.79 43.47
C GLU A 32 19.12 -25.23 42.11
N ILE A 33 20.08 -25.27 41.17
CA ILE A 33 19.76 -25.19 39.74
C ILE A 33 19.11 -26.53 39.42
N LEU A 34 17.78 -26.56 39.52
CA LEU A 34 16.98 -27.62 38.93
C LEU A 34 17.28 -27.58 37.42
N ASP A 35 18.02 -28.57 36.91
CA ASP A 35 18.25 -28.81 35.48
C ASP A 35 16.91 -29.18 34.82
N GLY A 36 16.06 -28.16 34.69
CA GLY A 36 14.76 -28.22 34.08
C GLY A 36 14.90 -28.02 32.59
N THR A 37 15.16 -29.10 31.86
CA THR A 37 14.77 -29.32 30.47
C THR A 37 14.86 -28.07 29.57
N ARG A 38 16.05 -27.83 29.03
CA ARG A 38 16.30 -26.97 27.86
C ARG A 38 15.71 -27.62 26.59
N ALA A 39 14.38 -27.71 26.51
CA ALA A 39 13.66 -28.17 25.31
C ALA A 39 12.70 -27.09 24.75
N GLY A 40 12.55 -25.95 25.44
CA GLY A 40 11.65 -24.86 25.04
C GLY A 40 12.24 -23.85 24.06
N ASP A 41 13.56 -23.70 24.01
CA ASP A 41 14.22 -22.65 23.20
C ASP A 41 14.36 -23.01 21.71
N ASP A 42 14.47 -24.31 21.39
CA ASP A 42 14.75 -24.77 20.03
C ASP A 42 13.55 -24.58 19.07
N ILE A 43 12.32 -24.71 19.58
CA ILE A 43 11.09 -24.53 18.80
C ILE A 43 10.90 -23.05 18.45
N THR A 44 11.12 -22.14 19.41
CA THR A 44 11.01 -20.69 19.21
C THR A 44 12.09 -20.18 18.25
N SER A 45 13.33 -20.64 18.39
CA SER A 45 14.42 -20.32 17.46
C SER A 45 14.17 -20.83 16.04
N SER A 46 13.64 -22.04 15.90
CA SER A 46 13.26 -22.62 14.60
C SER A 46 12.10 -21.87 13.94
N ALA A 47 11.07 -21.52 14.71
CA ALA A 47 9.94 -20.71 14.22
C ALA A 47 10.40 -19.32 13.76
N ASN A 48 11.33 -18.70 14.50
CA ASN A 48 11.90 -17.41 14.11
C ASN A 48 12.70 -17.52 12.81
N THR A 49 13.45 -18.62 12.62
CA THR A 49 14.20 -18.88 11.38
C THR A 49 13.26 -19.06 10.17
N ILE A 50 12.13 -19.76 10.34
CA ILE A 50 11.10 -19.91 9.30
C ILE A 50 10.48 -18.56 8.96
N ALA A 51 10.13 -17.74 9.96
CA ALA A 51 9.56 -16.42 9.76
C ALA A 51 10.53 -15.49 9.00
N VAL A 52 11.82 -15.52 9.33
CA VAL A 52 12.86 -14.76 8.62
C VAL A 52 13.00 -15.23 7.17
N ALA A 53 12.96 -16.54 6.91
CA ALA A 53 13.01 -17.08 5.55
C ALA A 53 11.80 -16.66 4.70
N GLN A 54 10.59 -16.68 5.28
CA GLN A 54 9.38 -16.22 4.62
C GLN A 54 9.42 -14.72 4.30
N LEU A 55 9.89 -13.90 5.25
CA LEU A 55 10.05 -12.46 5.03
C LEU A 55 11.02 -12.18 3.89
N ARG A 56 12.16 -12.87 3.84
CA ARG A 56 13.12 -12.74 2.72
C ARG A 56 12.48 -13.12 1.39
N ALA A 57 11.75 -14.24 1.34
CA ALA A 57 11.07 -14.66 0.13
C ALA A 57 10.00 -13.66 -0.36
N PHE A 58 9.29 -12.98 0.55
CA PHE A 58 8.37 -11.90 0.17
C PHE A 58 9.11 -10.67 -0.37
N ILE A 59 10.20 -10.25 0.29
CA ILE A 59 11.00 -9.10 -0.13
C ILE A 59 11.56 -9.33 -1.53
N GLU A 60 12.23 -10.46 -1.77
CA GLU A 60 12.83 -10.79 -3.06
C GLU A 60 11.78 -10.79 -4.20
N ARG A 61 10.59 -11.35 -3.93
CA ARG A 61 9.50 -11.35 -4.90
C ARG A 61 8.96 -9.93 -5.17
N ILE A 62 8.84 -9.09 -4.15
CA ILE A 62 8.37 -7.71 -4.31
C ILE A 62 9.40 -6.88 -5.07
N GLU A 63 10.68 -7.03 -4.78
CA GLU A 63 11.76 -6.31 -5.47
C GLU A 63 11.78 -6.65 -6.97
N HIS A 64 11.61 -7.93 -7.31
CA HIS A 64 11.49 -8.37 -8.69
C HIS A 64 10.28 -7.74 -9.41
N GLU A 65 9.10 -7.78 -8.79
CA GLU A 65 7.88 -7.21 -9.37
C GLU A 65 7.94 -5.67 -9.49
N GLU A 66 8.65 -4.98 -8.57
CA GLU A 66 8.89 -3.53 -8.68
C GLU A 66 9.83 -3.18 -9.84
N GLU A 67 10.88 -3.96 -10.09
CA GLU A 67 11.77 -3.78 -11.25
C GLU A 67 11.01 -4.01 -12.57
N GLU A 68 10.19 -5.07 -12.65
CA GLU A 68 9.35 -5.33 -13.83
C GLU A 68 8.33 -4.20 -14.06
N LYS A 69 7.70 -3.73 -12.98
CA LYS A 69 6.76 -2.60 -13.02
C LYS A 69 7.44 -1.31 -13.48
N GLU A 70 8.67 -1.04 -13.07
CA GLU A 70 9.44 0.12 -13.55
C GLU A 70 9.68 0.03 -15.06
N THR A 71 10.14 -1.12 -15.54
CA THR A 71 10.36 -1.39 -16.98
C THR A 71 9.08 -1.17 -17.80
N ILE A 72 7.94 -1.69 -17.32
CA ILE A 72 6.64 -1.50 -17.97
C ILE A 72 6.24 -0.02 -17.96
N CYS A 73 6.46 0.67 -16.83
CA CYS A 73 6.13 2.08 -16.68
C CYS A 73 6.95 2.94 -17.64
N ASP A 74 8.22 2.62 -17.85
CA ASP A 74 9.09 3.32 -18.81
C ASP A 74 8.64 3.08 -20.25
N GLY A 75 8.31 1.84 -20.62
CA GLY A 75 7.70 1.56 -21.93
C GLY A 75 6.41 2.35 -22.18
N ILE A 76 5.55 2.49 -21.16
CA ILE A 76 4.35 3.33 -21.25
C ILE A 76 4.70 4.81 -21.47
N LYS A 77 5.75 5.33 -20.79
CA LYS A 77 6.20 6.72 -20.97
C LYS A 77 6.71 6.96 -22.39
N GLU A 78 7.47 6.02 -22.95
CA GLU A 78 7.99 6.09 -24.32
C GLU A 78 6.86 6.15 -25.34
N ILE A 79 5.83 5.30 -25.20
CA ILE A 79 4.64 5.32 -26.08
C ILE A 79 3.92 6.68 -26.02
N TYR A 80 3.77 7.27 -24.83
CA TYR A 80 3.19 8.61 -24.72
C TYR A 80 4.08 9.70 -25.34
N ALA A 81 5.40 9.55 -25.27
CA ALA A 81 6.34 10.46 -25.90
C ALA A 81 6.28 10.36 -27.44
N GLU A 82 6.21 9.15 -27.98
CA GLU A 82 6.03 8.88 -29.41
C GLU A 82 4.70 9.46 -29.92
N ALA A 83 3.61 9.21 -29.19
CA ALA A 83 2.29 9.76 -29.52
C ALA A 83 2.32 11.30 -29.56
N LYS A 84 3.03 11.92 -28.59
CA LYS A 84 3.22 13.38 -28.57
C LYS A 84 4.02 13.88 -29.77
N GLY A 85 5.10 13.19 -30.15
CA GLY A 85 5.88 13.50 -31.35
C GLY A 85 5.08 13.37 -32.65
N SER A 86 4.10 12.47 -32.65
CA SER A 86 3.17 12.24 -33.76
C SER A 86 1.98 13.23 -33.80
N GLY A 87 1.89 14.16 -32.83
CA GLY A 87 0.85 15.18 -32.77
C GLY A 87 -0.39 14.86 -31.93
N PHE A 88 -0.40 13.75 -31.20
CA PHE A 88 -1.49 13.43 -30.26
C PHE A 88 -1.27 14.09 -28.89
N ASP A 89 -2.36 14.46 -28.20
CA ASP A 89 -2.28 14.95 -26.82
C ASP A 89 -2.27 13.79 -25.81
N PRO A 90 -1.19 13.59 -25.04
CA PRO A 90 -1.12 12.51 -24.05
C PRO A 90 -2.18 12.59 -22.95
N LYS A 91 -2.67 13.79 -22.59
CA LYS A 91 -3.71 13.93 -21.55
C LYS A 91 -5.03 13.34 -22.04
N THR A 92 -5.41 13.67 -23.27
CA THR A 92 -6.61 13.12 -23.91
C THR A 92 -6.51 11.60 -24.06
N LEU A 93 -5.35 11.06 -24.47
CA LEU A 93 -5.15 9.60 -24.55
C LEU A 93 -5.33 8.90 -23.20
N ARG A 94 -4.78 9.45 -22.10
CA ARG A 94 -4.98 8.92 -20.74
C ARG A 94 -6.45 8.91 -20.34
N ARG A 95 -7.20 9.97 -20.71
CA ARG A 95 -8.64 10.05 -20.44
C ARG A 95 -9.38 8.94 -21.19
N ILE A 96 -9.07 8.73 -22.48
CA ILE A 96 -9.66 7.66 -23.29
C ILE A 96 -9.34 6.28 -22.69
N ILE A 97 -8.09 6.01 -22.31
CA ILE A 97 -7.70 4.73 -21.69
C ILE A 97 -8.48 4.50 -20.39
N LYS A 98 -8.65 5.54 -19.56
CA LYS A 98 -9.46 5.45 -18.33
C LYS A 98 -10.93 5.14 -18.65
N LEU A 99 -11.51 5.80 -19.64
CA LEU A 99 -12.88 5.53 -20.10
C LEU A 99 -13.04 4.11 -20.65
N ARG A 100 -12.04 3.58 -21.35
CA ARG A 100 -12.03 2.20 -21.88
C ARG A 100 -11.90 1.12 -20.81
N LYS A 101 -11.43 1.48 -19.60
CA LYS A 101 -11.35 0.58 -18.44
C LYS A 101 -12.63 0.58 -17.61
N MET A 102 -13.53 1.54 -17.81
CA MET A 102 -14.81 1.61 -17.10
C MET A 102 -15.81 0.64 -17.74
N ASP A 103 -16.74 0.13 -16.95
CA ASP A 103 -17.88 -0.65 -17.45
C ASP A 103 -18.75 0.21 -18.38
N ASP A 104 -19.27 -0.39 -19.44
CA ASP A 104 -20.07 0.31 -20.45
C ASP A 104 -21.33 0.93 -19.83
N THR A 105 -21.98 0.25 -18.88
CA THR A 105 -23.17 0.75 -18.18
C THR A 105 -22.84 2.00 -17.37
N THR A 106 -21.79 1.91 -16.54
CA THR A 106 -21.32 3.04 -15.74
C THR A 106 -20.90 4.22 -16.60
N ARG A 107 -20.29 3.97 -17.76
CA ARG A 107 -19.92 5.03 -18.71
C ARG A 107 -21.17 5.72 -19.27
N HIS A 108 -22.17 4.97 -19.72
CA HIS A 108 -23.39 5.54 -20.30
C HIS A 108 -24.24 6.31 -19.29
N GLU A 109 -24.33 5.82 -18.05
CA GLU A 109 -24.99 6.56 -16.96
C GLU A 109 -24.30 7.89 -16.70
N ALA A 110 -22.96 7.88 -16.59
CA ALA A 110 -22.17 9.10 -16.38
C ALA A 110 -22.28 10.08 -17.56
N GLU A 111 -22.28 9.59 -18.80
CA GLU A 111 -22.50 10.40 -20.01
C GLU A 111 -23.89 11.02 -20.04
N THR A 112 -24.92 10.27 -19.68
CA THR A 112 -26.30 10.76 -19.62
C THR A 112 -26.45 11.87 -18.58
N MET A 113 -25.88 11.68 -17.39
CA MET A 113 -25.89 12.70 -16.34
C MET A 113 -25.09 13.95 -16.72
N LEU A 114 -23.93 13.76 -17.37
CA LEU A 114 -23.13 14.86 -17.87
C LEU A 114 -23.90 15.68 -18.90
N GLN A 115 -24.54 15.02 -19.86
CA GLN A 115 -25.34 15.68 -20.90
C GLN A 115 -26.49 16.47 -20.26
N LEU A 116 -27.25 15.86 -19.34
CA LEU A 116 -28.33 16.55 -18.63
C LEU A 116 -27.85 17.84 -17.95
N TYR A 117 -26.67 17.81 -17.33
CA TYR A 117 -26.10 19.00 -16.69
C TYR A 117 -25.57 20.02 -17.70
N MET A 118 -24.98 19.57 -18.81
CA MET A 118 -24.57 20.46 -19.90
C MET A 118 -25.77 21.17 -20.53
N ASP A 119 -26.86 20.45 -20.78
CA ASP A 119 -28.12 21.01 -21.30
C ASP A 119 -28.70 22.05 -20.35
N ALA A 120 -28.73 21.74 -19.04
CA ALA A 120 -29.20 22.67 -18.00
C ALA A 120 -28.34 23.94 -17.91
N LEU A 121 -27.06 23.86 -18.27
CA LEU A 121 -26.12 24.98 -18.30
C LEU A 121 -26.02 25.65 -19.68
N GLY A 122 -26.71 25.14 -20.71
CA GLY A 122 -26.63 25.65 -22.09
C GLY A 122 -25.29 25.39 -22.79
N MET A 123 -24.51 24.41 -22.32
CA MET A 123 -23.16 24.10 -22.81
C MET A 123 -23.12 23.15 -24.02
N ASP A 124 -24.25 22.55 -24.40
CA ASP A 124 -24.42 21.53 -25.44
C ASP A 124 -24.26 22.05 -26.89
N GLY A 125 -24.45 23.35 -27.10
CA GLY A 125 -24.38 24.01 -28.43
C GLY A 125 -23.14 24.90 -28.65
N GLY A 126 -22.14 24.88 -27.77
CA GLY A 126 -20.94 25.72 -27.89
C GLY A 126 -21.14 27.20 -27.52
N THR A 127 -22.30 27.56 -26.96
CA THR A 127 -22.54 28.92 -26.45
C THR A 127 -22.19 28.93 -24.97
N ILE A 128 -20.99 29.41 -24.63
CA ILE A 128 -20.67 29.76 -23.24
C ILE A 128 -21.44 31.05 -22.95
N VAL A 129 -22.43 30.98 -22.07
CA VAL A 129 -23.11 32.17 -21.52
C VAL A 129 -22.24 32.84 -20.46
#